data_AF-A0A3L6R8T2-F1
#
_entry.id   AF-A0A3L6R8T2-F1
#
_cell.length_a   1.000
_cell.length_b   1.000
_cell.length_c   1.000
_cell.angle_alpha   90.00
_cell.angle_beta   90.00
_cell.angle_gamma   90.00
#
_symmetry.space_group_name_H-M   'P 1'
#
loop_
_entity.id
_entity.type
_entity.pdbx_description
1 polymer ?
#
loop_
_entity_poly.entity_id
_entity_poly.type
_entity_poly.pdbx_seq_one_letter_code
_entity_poly.pdbx_strand_id
1 'polypeptide(L)' 'MHVAFAWLRCHKDGLDDLEAFLRENKIITRGGPKFGVDEKVVRVSMLDTDQAFNMFIGRIASLK' A
#
# COMPACT_ATOMS: atom_id res chain seq x y z
N MET A 1 5.02 -19.40 7.87
CA MET A 1 5.92 -18.26 7.62
C MET A 1 5.06 -17.04 7.35
N HIS A 2 5.17 -15.99 8.17
CA HIS A 2 4.53 -14.71 7.88
C HIS A 2 5.49 -13.86 7.05
N VAL A 3 5.00 -13.26 5.96
CA VAL A 3 5.79 -12.29 5.20
C VAL A 3 5.85 -10.98 5.98
N ALA A 4 7.04 -10.40 6.10
CA ALA A 4 7.22 -9.11 6.79
C ALA A 4 6.64 -7.93 6.00
N PHE A 5 6.61 -8.06 4.67
CA PHE A 5 6.16 -7.01 3.76
C PHE A 5 5.31 -7.57 2.65
N ALA A 6 4.29 -6.81 2.26
CA ALA A 6 3.54 -7.01 1.02
C ALA A 6 3.95 -5.96 -0.01
N TRP A 7 4.07 -6.37 -1.26
CA TRP A 7 4.26 -5.47 -2.39
C TRP A 7 2.97 -5.43 -3.19
N LEU A 8 2.42 -4.23 -3.37
CA LEU A 8 1.16 -4.01 -4.07
C LEU A 8 1.43 -3.19 -5.32
N ARG A 9 0.80 -3.57 -6.44
CA ARG A 9 0.82 -2.81 -7.69
C ARG A 9 -0.61 -2.44 -8.09
N CYS A 10 -0.81 -1.20 -8.52
CA CYS A 10 -2.07 -0.75 -9.09
C CYS A 10 -2.06 -0.90 -10.62
N HIS A 11 -3.14 -1.47 -11.16
CA HIS A 11 -3.35 -1.65 -12.60
C HIS A 11 -4.46 -0.74 -13.16
N LYS A 12 -4.97 0.22 -12.36
CA LYS A 12 -6.00 1.17 -12.79
C LYS A 12 -5.38 2.21 -13.73
N ASP A 13 -6.01 2.40 -14.89
CA ASP A 13 -5.62 3.44 -15.84
C ASP A 13 -5.80 4.84 -15.23
N GLY A 14 -4.89 5.75 -15.54
CA GLY A 14 -4.90 7.13 -15.04
C GLY A 14 -4.45 7.32 -13.59
N LEU A 15 -4.02 6.24 -12.91
CA LEU A 15 -3.37 6.32 -11.60
C LEU A 15 -1.89 6.05 -11.76
N ASP A 16 -1.08 7.10 -11.57
CA ASP A 16 0.37 7.05 -11.75
C ASP A 16 1.13 7.03 -10.43
N ASP A 17 0.63 7.70 -9.38
CA ASP A 17 1.21 7.68 -8.03
C ASP A 17 0.33 6.90 -7.03
N LEU A 18 0.69 5.64 -6.79
CA LEU A 18 -0.02 4.79 -5.83
C LEU A 18 0.23 5.20 -4.38
N GLU A 19 1.41 5.72 -4.03
CA GLU A 19 1.71 6.15 -2.66
C GLU A 19 0.84 7.36 -2.28
N ALA A 20 0.68 8.33 -3.18
CA ALA A 20 -0.18 9.48 -2.97
C ALA A 20 -1.67 9.09 -2.88
N PHE A 21 -2.17 8.27 -3.80
CA PHE A 21 -3.57 7.81 -3.76
C PHE A 21 -3.91 7.09 -2.46
N LEU A 22 -3.05 6.19 -1.99
CA LEU A 22 -3.26 5.49 -0.73
C LEU A 22 -3.21 6.45 0.46
N ARG A 23 -2.31 7.44 0.44
CA ARG A 23 -2.20 8.45 1.49
C ARG A 23 -3.49 9.29 1.61
N GLU A 24 -4.11 9.66 0.50
CA GLU A 24 -5.41 10.36 0.48
C GLU A 24 -6.53 9.51 1.11
N ASN A 25 -6.45 8.19 0.94
CA ASN A 25 -7.33 7.22 1.57
C ASN A 25 -6.88 6.79 2.97
N LYS A 26 -6.01 7.57 3.62
CA LYS A 26 -5.50 7.36 4.98
C LYS A 26 -4.71 6.04 5.13
N ILE A 27 -4.06 5.57 4.07
CA ILE A 27 -3.19 4.38 4.09
C ILE A 27 -1.76 4.85 3.85
N ILE A 28 -0.90 4.72 4.86
CA ILE A 28 0.51 5.12 4.76
C ILE A 28 1.33 3.93 4.31
N THR A 29 2.09 4.10 3.22
CA THR A 29 2.95 3.04 2.65
C THR A 29 4.34 3.60 2.34
N ARG A 30 5.21 2.79 1.72
CA ARG A 30 6.46 3.26 1.13
C ARG A 30 6.41 3.04 -0.38
N GLY A 31 6.48 4.11 -1.16
CA GLY A 31 6.45 4.05 -2.61
C GLY A 31 7.64 3.33 -3.22
N GLY A 32 7.37 2.69 -4.36
CA GLY A 32 8.31 1.96 -5.18
C GLY A 32 9.60 2.69 -5.56
N PRO A 33 9.57 4.02 -5.87
CA PRO A 33 10.77 4.75 -6.24
C PRO A 33 11.88 4.72 -5.19
N LYS A 34 11.52 4.60 -3.89
CA LYS A 34 12.49 4.45 -2.79
C LYS A 34 13.28 3.14 -2.86
N PHE A 35 12.87 2.21 -3.70
CA PHE A 35 13.44 0.88 -3.91
C PHE A 35 13.85 0.63 -5.36
N GLY A 36 13.85 1.65 -6.23
CA GLY A 36 14.21 1.50 -7.63
C GLY A 36 13.15 0.84 -8.51
N VAL A 37 11.87 0.87 -8.12
CA VAL A 37 10.73 0.40 -8.94
C VAL A 37 9.76 1.55 -9.21
N ASP A 38 8.78 1.34 -10.11
CA ASP A 38 7.87 2.40 -10.55
C ASP A 38 6.89 2.92 -9.47
N GLU A 39 6.27 4.06 -9.76
CA GLU A 39 5.34 4.79 -8.89
C GLU A 39 3.99 4.08 -8.67
N LYS A 40 3.69 3.05 -9.48
CA LYS A 40 2.47 2.24 -9.32
C LYS A 40 2.66 1.10 -8.33
N VAL A 41 3.84 0.98 -7.72
CA VAL A 41 4.17 -0.03 -6.73
C VAL A 41 4.36 0.60 -5.35
N VAL A 42 3.85 -0.06 -4.31
CA VAL A 42 4.11 0.29 -2.91
C VAL A 42 4.50 -0.95 -2.10
N ARG A 43 5.25 -0.71 -1.02
CA ARG A 43 5.55 -1.71 0.01
C ARG A 43 4.79 -1.39 1.29
N VAL A 44 4.13 -2.39 1.87
CA VAL A 44 3.37 -2.31 3.12
C VAL A 44 4.01 -3.21 4.18
N SER A 45 4.15 -2.69 5.41
CA SER A 45 4.58 -3.48 6.56
C SER A 45 3.43 -4.36 7.05
N MET A 46 3.72 -5.64 7.26
CA MET A 46 2.75 -6.63 7.77
C MET A 46 3.05 -7.02 9.23
N LEU A 47 4.01 -6.33 9.87
CA LEU A 47 4.53 -6.65 11.21
C LEU A 47 3.96 -5.79 12.34
N ASP A 48 2.94 -4.97 12.05
CA ASP A 48 2.29 -4.15 13.06
C ASP A 48 1.29 -4.98 13.90
N THR A 49 0.65 -4.36 14.89
CA THR A 49 -0.41 -4.97 15.69
C THR A 49 -1.57 -5.46 14.83
N ASP A 50 -2.29 -6.48 15.31
CA ASP A 50 -3.50 -6.99 14.64
C ASP A 50 -4.54 -5.88 14.41
N GLN A 51 -4.64 -4.90 15.31
CA GLN A 51 -5.53 -3.76 15.15
C GLN A 51 -5.14 -2.89 13.96
N ALA A 52 -3.86 -2.54 13.84
CA ALA A 52 -3.35 -1.76 12.72
C ALA A 52 -3.50 -2.52 11.40
N PHE A 53 -3.22 -3.83 11.42
CA PHE A 53 -3.41 -4.71 10.27
C PHE A 53 -4.88 -4.77 9.82
N ASN A 54 -5.81 -5.03 10.74
CA ASN A 54 -7.24 -5.08 10.43
C ASN A 54 -7.78 -3.73 9.92
N MET A 55 -7.30 -2.61 10.48
CA MET A 55 -7.63 -1.28 9.97
C MET A 55 -7.12 -1.06 8.54
N PHE A 56 -5.90 -1.51 8.25
CA PHE A 56 -5.34 -1.47 6.90
C PHE A 56 -6.20 -2.26 5.90
N ILE A 57 -6.56 -3.50 6.24
CA ILE A 57 -7.43 -4.34 5.39
C ILE A 57 -8.78 -3.67 5.15
N GLY A 58 -9.42 -3.14 6.19
CA GLY A 58 -10.70 -2.43 6.07
C GLY A 58 -10.63 -1.20 5.17
N ARG A 59 -9.55 -0.41 5.26
CA ARG A 59 -9.32 0.76 4.38
C ARG A 59 -9.08 0.32 2.94
N ILE A 60 -8.23 -0.68 2.69
CA ILE A 60 -7.97 -1.19 1.34
C ILE A 60 -9.25 -1.73 0.70
N ALA A 61 -10.04 -2.52 1.42
CA ALA A 61 -11.27 -3.11 0.90
C ALA A 61 -12.34 -2.06 0.54
N SER A 62 -12.21 -0.84 1.06
CA SER A 62 -13.13 0.27 0.84
C SER A 62 -12.68 1.23 -0.27
N LEU A 63 -11.52 1.00 -0.90
CA LEU A 63 -11.02 1.82 -2.01
C LEU A 63 -11.92 1.70 -3.25
N LYS A 64 -12.02 2.79 -4.02
CA LYS A 64 -12.81 2.88 -5.28
C LYS A 64 -11.93 3.18 -6.50
#